data_AF-A0AAJ2PIS3-F1
#
_entry.id   AF-A0AAJ2PIS3-F1
#
_cell.length_a   1.000
_cell.length_b   1.000
_cell.length_c   1.000
_cell.angle_alpha   90.00
_cell.angle_beta   90.00
_cell.angle_gamma   90.00
#
_symmetry.space_group_name_H-M   'P 1'
#
loop_
_entity.id
_entity.type
_entity.pdbx_description
1 polymer ?
#
loop_
_entity_poly.entity_id
_entity_poly.type
_entity_poly.pdbx_seq_one_letter_code
_entity_poly.pdbx_strand_id
1 'polypeptide(L)'
;MDLRRLELTTRNPDSQGGPSIGISKPTETIAVKLADDPTLKFLEGFKEIVDKLLASLIDEDKEIFNLRWQYPQLRWEEIADQKFMSRATIYRRRRIILEQYAILKGEL
;
A
#
# COMPACT_ATOMS: atom_id res chain seq x y z
N MET A 1 -34.05 -30.04 -54.04
CA MET A 1 -34.04 -29.72 -52.59
C MET A 1 -32.74 -29.00 -52.30
N ASP A 2 -32.80 -27.68 -52.09
CA ASP A 2 -31.63 -26.80 -51.91
C ASP A 2 -30.95 -27.03 -50.55
N LEU A 3 -29.65 -27.37 -50.58
CA LEU A 3 -28.78 -27.51 -49.40
C LEU A 3 -28.84 -26.30 -48.47
N ARG A 4 -29.04 -25.11 -49.03
CA ARG A 4 -29.09 -23.83 -48.30
C ARG A 4 -30.29 -23.71 -47.36
N ARG A 5 -31.41 -24.41 -47.63
CA ARG A 5 -32.59 -24.42 -46.73
C ARG A 5 -32.43 -25.41 -45.57
N LEU A 6 -31.61 -26.45 -45.72
CA LEU A 6 -31.39 -27.47 -44.70
C LEU A 6 -30.47 -26.97 -43.57
N GLU A 7 -29.48 -26.12 -43.89
CA GLU A 7 -28.60 -25.52 -42.87
C GLU A 7 -29.31 -24.52 -41.95
N LEU A 8 -30.40 -23.90 -42.43
CA LEU A 8 -31.21 -22.96 -41.64
C LEU A 8 -32.15 -23.65 -40.65
N THR A 9 -32.53 -24.92 -40.88
CA THR A 9 -33.33 -25.69 -39.92
C THR A 9 -32.48 -26.40 -38.87
N THR A 10 -31.17 -26.58 -39.13
CA THR A 10 -30.22 -27.14 -38.14
C THR A 10 -29.63 -26.08 -37.18
N ARG A 11 -30.05 -24.82 -37.29
CA ARG A 11 -29.61 -23.70 -36.45
C ARG A 11 -30.80 -22.99 -35.80
N ASN A 12 -31.56 -23.72 -34.98
CA ASN A 12 -32.47 -23.14 -33.98
C ASN A 12 -32.28 -23.93 -32.65
N PRO A 13 -32.47 -23.33 -31.47
CA PRO A 13 -31.37 -22.99 -30.56
C PRO A 13 -31.52 -23.63 -29.16
N ASP A 14 -32.21 -24.77 -29.05
CA ASP A 14 -32.72 -25.25 -27.75
C ASP A 14 -32.16 -26.60 -27.26
N SER A 15 -30.92 -26.96 -27.62
CA SER A 15 -30.31 -28.18 -27.06
C SER A 15 -28.79 -28.15 -27.12
N GLN A 16 -28.17 -27.46 -26.16
CA GLN A 16 -27.02 -27.94 -25.39
C GLN A 16 -26.54 -26.84 -24.43
N GLY A 17 -26.99 -26.91 -23.18
CA GLY A 17 -26.26 -26.32 -22.06
C GLY A 17 -24.93 -27.04 -21.90
N GLY A 18 -23.91 -26.64 -22.67
CA GLY A 18 -22.51 -26.85 -22.32
C GLY A 18 -22.10 -25.81 -21.28
N PRO A 19 -21.19 -26.11 -20.33
CA PRO A 19 -20.83 -25.16 -19.30
C PRO A 19 -20.35 -23.89 -20.02
N SER A 20 -20.96 -22.77 -19.68
CA SER A 20 -20.51 -21.46 -20.13
C SER A 20 -19.01 -21.39 -19.84
N ILE A 21 -18.19 -21.46 -20.89
CA ILE A 21 -16.79 -21.08 -20.80
C ILE A 21 -16.88 -19.59 -20.50
N GLY A 22 -16.85 -19.27 -19.21
CA GLY A 22 -17.08 -17.93 -18.68
C GLY A 22 -16.24 -16.96 -19.48
N ILE A 23 -16.88 -15.89 -19.94
CA ILE A 23 -16.22 -14.78 -20.65
C ILE A 23 -14.95 -14.46 -19.87
N SER A 24 -13.79 -14.74 -20.47
CA SER A 24 -12.52 -14.44 -19.85
C SER A 24 -12.44 -12.93 -19.75
N LYS A 25 -12.45 -12.41 -18.53
CA LYS A 25 -12.36 -10.98 -18.23
C LYS A 25 -10.96 -10.69 -17.72
N PRO A 26 -9.96 -10.64 -18.63
CA PRO A 26 -8.56 -10.48 -18.24
C PRO A 26 -8.34 -9.19 -17.45
N THR A 27 -9.04 -8.11 -17.79
CA THR A 27 -8.98 -6.84 -17.06
C THR A 27 -9.48 -6.96 -15.63
N GLU A 28 -10.64 -7.60 -15.40
CA GLU A 28 -11.14 -7.84 -14.04
C GLU A 28 -10.20 -8.76 -13.25
N THR A 29 -9.63 -9.77 -13.91
CA THR A 29 -8.67 -10.69 -13.28
C THR A 29 -7.37 -9.98 -12.88
N ILE A 30 -6.87 -9.07 -13.72
CA ILE A 30 -5.68 -8.26 -13.43
C ILE A 30 -6.00 -7.26 -12.31
N ALA A 31 -7.17 -6.62 -12.34
CA ALA A 31 -7.60 -5.69 -11.29
C ALA A 31 -7.72 -6.40 -9.93
N VAL A 32 -8.29 -7.60 -9.89
CA VAL A 32 -8.37 -8.42 -8.67
C VAL A 32 -6.97 -8.81 -8.19
N LYS A 33 -6.08 -9.26 -9.08
CA LYS A 33 -4.70 -9.60 -8.70
C LYS A 33 -3.91 -8.42 -8.14
N LEU A 34 -4.12 -7.23 -8.69
CA LEU A 34 -3.49 -6.01 -8.19
C LEU A 34 -4.09 -5.59 -6.84
N ALA A 35 -5.42 -5.64 -6.72
CA ALA A 35 -6.11 -5.36 -5.47
C ALA A 35 -5.81 -6.41 -4.38
N ASP A 36 -5.41 -7.62 -4.76
CA ASP A 36 -4.99 -8.68 -3.84
C ASP A 36 -3.48 -8.76 -3.64
N ASP A 37 -2.70 -7.85 -4.21
CA ASP A 37 -1.26 -7.81 -3.99
C ASP A 37 -0.96 -7.50 -2.52
N PRO A 38 -0.42 -8.47 -1.75
CA PRO A 38 -0.13 -8.28 -0.33
C PRO A 38 0.96 -7.23 -0.11
N THR A 39 1.86 -7.04 -1.08
CA THR A 39 2.93 -6.04 -1.02
C THR A 39 2.35 -4.64 -1.11
N LEU A 40 1.42 -4.43 -2.05
CA LEU A 40 0.78 -3.13 -2.23
C LEU A 40 -0.03 -2.75 -0.99
N LYS A 41 -0.86 -3.66 -0.47
CA LYS A 41 -1.61 -3.45 0.79
C LYS A 41 -0.70 -3.08 1.96
N PHE A 42 0.43 -3.77 2.10
CA PHE A 42 1.40 -3.48 3.14
C PHE A 42 2.00 -2.08 2.99
N LEU A 43 2.40 -1.69 1.78
CA LEU A 43 2.99 -0.38 1.51
C LEU A 43 1.99 0.76 1.73
N GLU A 44 0.73 0.57 1.33
CA GLU A 44 -0.34 1.54 1.57
C GLU A 44 -0.61 1.71 3.07
N GLY A 45 -0.73 0.61 3.81
CA GLY A 45 -0.91 0.67 5.27
C GLY A 45 0.28 1.30 5.98
N PHE A 46 1.51 0.98 5.54
CA PHE A 46 2.72 1.61 6.07
C PHE A 46 2.73 3.11 5.81
N LYS A 47 2.39 3.54 4.59
CA LYS A 47 2.28 4.96 4.23
C LYS A 47 1.26 5.67 5.11
N GLU A 48 0.08 5.09 5.29
CA GLU A 48 -0.98 5.68 6.11
C GLU A 48 -0.55 5.89 7.57
N ILE A 49 0.19 4.92 8.14
CA ILE A 49 0.76 5.03 9.49
C ILE A 49 1.79 6.17 9.56
N VAL A 50 2.68 6.28 8.57
CA VAL A 50 3.68 7.35 8.52
C VAL A 50 3.02 8.73 8.37
N ASP A 51 1.98 8.85 7.53
CA ASP A 51 1.24 10.10 7.35
C ASP A 51 0.55 10.52 8.67
N LYS A 52 -0.06 9.56 9.39
CA LYS A 52 -0.65 9.79 10.72
C LYS A 52 0.40 10.19 11.76
N LEU A 53 1.57 9.56 11.73
CA LEU A 53 2.69 9.91 12.62
C LEU A 53 3.14 11.34 12.35
N LEU A 54 3.40 11.70 11.10
CA LEU A 54 3.81 13.06 10.76
C LEU A 54 2.76 14.09 11.16
N ALA A 55 1.47 13.78 11.04
CA ALA A 55 0.39 14.67 11.49
C ALA A 55 0.34 14.85 13.02
N SER A 56 0.77 13.87 13.81
CA SER A 56 0.75 13.95 15.29
C SER A 56 2.00 14.58 15.89
N LEU A 57 3.12 14.62 15.16
CA LEU A 57 4.37 15.21 15.63
C LEU A 57 4.34 16.74 15.62
N ILE A 58 5.05 17.35 16.58
CA ILE A 58 5.38 18.78 16.51
C ILE A 58 6.43 19.02 15.41
N ASP A 59 6.56 20.27 14.96
CA ASP A 59 7.43 20.60 13.83
C ASP A 59 8.91 20.23 14.07
N GLU A 60 9.43 20.42 15.28
CA GLU A 60 10.80 20.00 15.63
C GLU A 60 10.99 18.48 15.46
N ASP A 61 10.02 17.69 15.90
CA ASP A 61 10.08 16.23 15.83
C ASP A 61 9.90 15.73 14.38
N LYS A 62 9.08 16.43 13.57
CA LYS A 62 8.97 16.18 12.11
C LYS A 62 10.30 16.43 11.40
N GLU A 63 10.98 17.53 11.71
CA GLU A 63 12.27 17.87 11.11
C GLU A 63 13.33 16.81 11.47
N ILE A 64 13.37 16.36 12.72
CA ILE A 64 14.24 15.27 13.17
C ILE A 64 13.91 13.96 12.43
N PHE A 65 12.63 13.61 12.31
CA PHE A 65 12.19 12.44 11.56
C PHE A 65 12.64 12.52 10.10
N ASN A 66 12.41 13.65 9.43
CA ASN A 66 12.75 13.85 8.03
C ASN A 66 14.26 13.75 7.79
N LEU A 67 15.09 14.33 8.64
CA LEU A 67 16.56 14.20 8.55
C LEU A 67 16.98 12.73 8.66
N ARG A 68 16.42 11.99 9.63
CA ARG A 68 16.75 10.59 9.83
C ARG A 68 16.23 9.68 8.71
N TRP A 69 15.10 10.04 8.12
CA TRP A 69 14.44 9.32 7.03
C TRP A 69 15.18 9.52 5.70
N GLN A 70 15.49 10.78 5.36
CA GLN A 70 16.15 11.14 4.10
C GLN A 70 17.62 10.73 4.08
N TYR A 71 18.29 10.76 5.23
CA TYR A 71 19.71 10.43 5.36
C TYR A 71 19.91 9.32 6.38
N PRO A 72 19.64 8.04 6.01
CA PRO A 72 19.66 6.94 6.95
C PRO A 72 21.04 6.65 7.57
N GLN A 73 22.11 7.15 6.94
CA GLN A 73 23.48 7.11 7.43
C GLN A 73 23.78 8.12 8.55
N LEU A 74 22.97 9.18 8.70
CA LEU A 74 23.17 10.14 9.78
C LEU A 74 22.90 9.49 11.13
N ARG A 75 23.86 9.64 12.04
CA ARG A 75 23.72 9.26 13.44
C ARG A 75 22.89 10.31 14.17
N TRP A 76 22.26 9.90 15.27
CA TRP A 76 21.44 10.81 16.08
C TRP A 76 22.25 11.98 16.61
N GLU A 77 23.52 11.76 16.94
CA GLU A 77 24.46 12.77 17.35
C GLU A 77 24.71 13.82 16.25
N GLU A 78 24.83 13.39 15.00
CA GLU A 78 25.06 14.30 13.87
C GLU A 78 23.82 15.14 13.58
N ILE A 79 22.62 14.55 13.72
CA ILE A 79 21.36 15.29 13.67
C ILE A 79 21.29 16.28 14.84
N ALA A 80 21.74 15.90 16.02
CA ALA A 80 21.77 16.80 17.18
C ALA A 80 22.68 18.00 16.94
N ASP A 81 23.87 17.78 16.40
CA ASP A 81 24.83 18.83 16.03
C ASP A 81 24.23 19.77 14.97
N GLN A 82 23.59 19.22 13.92
CA GLN A 82 22.91 20.01 12.87
C GLN A 82 21.75 20.85 13.40
N LYS A 83 21.04 20.35 14.41
CA LYS A 83 19.90 21.02 15.04
C LYS A 83 20.30 21.84 16.27
N PHE A 84 21.60 21.98 16.56
CA PHE A 84 22.15 22.70 17.71
C PHE A 84 21.54 22.25 19.05
N MET A 85 21.30 20.95 19.21
CA MET A 85 20.71 20.38 20.42
C MET A 85 21.66 19.41 21.13
N SER A 86 21.42 19.20 22.44
CA SER A 86 22.20 18.24 23.20
C SER A 86 21.91 16.80 22.79
N ARG A 87 22.88 15.90 23.01
CA ARG A 87 22.70 14.45 22.85
C ARG A 87 21.51 13.92 23.66
N ALA A 88 21.31 14.41 24.87
CA ALA A 88 20.19 14.01 25.71
C ALA A 88 18.84 14.41 25.09
N THR A 89 18.78 15.62 24.51
CA THR A 89 17.58 16.14 23.84
C THR A 89 17.22 15.28 22.63
N ILE A 90 18.17 14.97 21.74
CA ILE A 90 17.86 14.19 20.54
C ILE A 90 17.34 12.79 20.87
N TYR A 91 17.89 12.12 21.90
CA TYR A 91 17.40 10.79 22.28
C TYR A 91 16.03 10.84 22.94
N ARG A 92 15.71 11.91 23.69
CA ARG A 92 14.36 12.14 24.20
C ARG A 92 13.37 12.38 23.05
N ARG A 93 13.71 13.20 22.06
CA ARG A 93 12.87 13.43 20.87
C ARG A 93 12.66 12.15 20.07
N ARG A 94 13.75 11.40 19.81
CA ARG A 94 13.68 10.07 19.21
C ARG A 94 12.70 9.16 19.95
N ARG A 95 12.75 9.12 21.28
CA ARG A 95 11.85 8.29 22.08
C ARG A 95 10.39 8.70 21.86
N ILE A 96 10.09 10.00 21.88
CA ILE A 96 8.74 10.51 21.61
C ILE A 96 8.25 10.06 20.23
N ILE A 97 9.08 10.22 19.18
CA ILE A 97 8.74 9.79 17.82
C ILE A 97 8.43 8.28 17.77
N LEU A 98 9.26 7.46 18.42
CA LEU A 98 9.09 6.01 18.44
C LEU A 98 7.86 5.57 19.26
N GLU A 99 7.59 6.23 20.40
CA GLU A 99 6.39 5.99 21.21
C GLU A 99 5.12 6.31 20.41
N GLN A 100 5.07 7.45 19.72
CA GLN A 100 3.93 7.81 18.85
C GLN A 100 3.74 6.81 17.71
N TYR A 101 4.83 6.37 17.08
CA TYR A 101 4.78 5.35 16.04
C TYR A 101 4.21 4.02 16.55
N ALA A 102 4.69 3.56 17.72
CA ALA A 102 4.22 2.31 18.31
C ALA A 102 2.74 2.35 18.71
N ILE A 103 2.26 3.49 19.23
CA ILE A 103 0.84 3.72 19.50
C ILE A 103 0.01 3.59 18.21
N LEU A 104 0.44 4.24 17.12
CA LEU A 104 -0.28 4.20 15.84
C LEU A 104 -0.30 2.80 15.22
N LYS A 105 0.76 2.02 15.44
CA LYS A 105 0.85 0.63 14.99
C LYS A 105 0.05 -0.34 15.87
N GLY A 106 -0.40 0.09 17.05
CA GLY A 106 -1.12 -0.75 18.02
C GLY A 106 -0.21 -1.70 18.81
N GLU A 107 1.06 -1.33 19.00
CA GLU A 107 2.07 -2.14 19.71
C GLU A 107 2.29 -1.71 21.17
N LEU A 108 1.50 -0.76 21.68
CA LEU A 108 1.54 -0.24 23.06
C LEU A 108 0.17 -0.25 23.73
#